data_AF-A0A6I7YHG9-F1
#
_entry.id   AF-A0A6I7YHG9-F1
#
_cell.length_a   1.000
_cell.length_b   1.000
_cell.length_c   1.000
_cell.angle_alpha   90.00
_cell.angle_beta   90.00
_cell.angle_gamma   90.00
#
_symmetry.space_group_name_H-M   'P 1'
#
loop_
_entity.id
_entity.type
_entity.pdbx_description
1 polymer ?
#
loop_
_entity_poly.entity_id
_entity_poly.type
_entity_poly.pdbx_seq_one_letter_code
_entity_poly.pdbx_strand_id
1 'polypeptide(L)' 'MTAPTFRVLKGNPSDDEVAALTAVLAQLSADARAKQAGSDAGERNLWGRLDERFDAYGAQDVFNPSAFRNVRYY' A
#
# COMPACT_ATOMS: atom_id res chain seq x y z
N MET A 1 -19.82 24.33 11.18
CA MET A 1 -18.38 24.13 11.01
C MET A 1 -18.10 22.64 11.18
N THR A 2 -17.58 21.97 10.15
CA THR A 2 -17.19 20.56 10.22
C THR A 2 -15.94 20.46 11.08
N ALA A 3 -15.96 19.61 12.11
CA ALA A 3 -14.78 19.40 12.94
C ALA A 3 -13.66 18.77 12.11
N PRO A 4 -12.41 19.27 12.18
CA PRO A 4 -11.30 18.72 11.42
C PRO A 4 -10.99 17.30 11.89
N THR A 5 -10.71 16.40 10.94
CA THR A 5 -10.38 14.98 11.20
C THR A 5 -8.95 14.78 11.73
N PHE A 6 -8.20 15.86 11.90
CA PHE A 6 -6.82 15.86 12.39
C PHE A 6 -6.64 16.88 13.52
N ARG A 7 -5.61 16.67 14.34
CA ARG A 7 -5.25 17.57 15.43
C ARG A 7 -3.97 18.32 15.10
N VAL A 8 -4.01 19.65 15.20
CA VAL A 8 -2.81 20.50 15.13
C VAL A 8 -2.08 20.41 16.47
N LEU A 9 -0.84 19.93 16.45
CA LEU A 9 -0.01 19.79 17.66
C LEU A 9 0.81 21.05 17.97
N LYS A 10 1.13 21.85 16.95
CA LYS A 10 1.94 23.07 17.10
C LYS A 10 1.52 24.12 16.06
N GLY A 11 1.50 25.38 16.47
CA GLY A 11 1.07 26.52 15.65
C GLY A 11 -0.34 27.00 15.99
N ASN A 12 -0.73 28.12 15.39
CA ASN A 12 -2.07 28.70 15.52
C ASN A 12 -2.61 29.03 14.11
N PRO A 13 -2.94 28.01 13.30
CA PRO A 13 -3.49 28.23 11.96
C PRO A 13 -4.85 28.90 12.06
N SER A 14 -5.21 29.66 11.02
CA SER A 14 -6.55 30.22 10.91
C SER A 14 -7.58 29.14 10.55
N ASP A 15 -8.86 29.41 10.79
CA ASP A 15 -9.94 28.49 10.43
C ASP A 15 -9.96 28.18 8.93
N ASP A 16 -9.61 29.15 8.09
CA ASP A 16 -9.51 28.99 6.64
C ASP A 16 -8.38 28.03 6.24
N GLU A 17 -7.23 28.10 6.91
CA GLU A 17 -6.11 27.20 6.68
C GLU A 17 -6.45 25.76 7.10
N VAL A 18 -7.16 25.59 8.22
CA VAL A 18 -7.65 24.28 8.68
C VAL A 18 -8.66 23.71 7.68
N ALA A 19 -9.55 24.53 7.15
CA ALA A 19 -10.52 24.12 6.13
C ALA A 19 -9.83 23.69 4.83
N ALA A 20 -8.83 24.46 4.36
CA ALA A 20 -8.05 24.12 3.18
C ALA A 20 -7.30 22.80 3.35
N LEU A 21 -6.63 22.59 4.49
CA LEU A 21 -5.95 21.33 4.80
C LEU A 21 -6.92 20.15 4.87
N THR A 22 -8.09 20.34 5.47
CA THR A 22 -9.14 19.32 5.53
C THR A 22 -9.60 18.91 4.14
N ALA A 23 -9.83 19.87 3.25
CA ALA A 23 -10.23 19.61 1.86
C ALA A 23 -9.16 18.82 1.09
N VAL A 24 -7.88 19.22 1.19
CA VAL A 24 -6.77 18.53 0.52
C VAL A 24 -6.61 17.11 1.02
N LEU A 25 -6.64 16.91 2.35
CA LEU A 25 -6.51 15.57 2.94
C LEU A 25 -7.71 14.68 2.59
N ALA A 26 -8.93 15.24 2.57
CA ALA A 26 -10.12 14.51 2.16
C ALA A 26 -9.99 14.02 0.71
N GLN A 27 -9.59 14.91 -0.22
CA GLN A 27 -9.36 14.56 -1.62
C GLN A 27 -8.28 13.47 -1.75
N LEU A 28 -7.12 13.64 -1.10
CA LEU A 28 -6.05 12.65 -1.15
C LEU A 28 -6.50 11.28 -0.62
N SER A 29 -7.32 11.28 0.45
CA SER A 29 -7.86 10.05 1.03
C SER A 29 -8.88 9.37 0.12
N ALA A 30 -9.65 10.14 -0.66
CA ALA A 30 -10.59 9.60 -1.64
C ALA A 30 -9.84 8.98 -2.83
N ASP A 31 -8.82 9.68 -3.34
CA ASP A 31 -7.97 9.20 -4.43
C ASP A 31 -7.22 7.92 -4.05
N ALA A 32 -6.69 7.84 -2.82
CA ALA A 32 -6.03 6.65 -2.33
C ALA A 32 -6.99 5.44 -2.25
N ARG A 33 -8.21 5.64 -1.76
CA ARG A 33 -9.24 4.60 -1.71
C ARG A 33 -9.68 4.16 -3.11
N ALA A 34 -9.83 5.10 -4.05
CA ALA A 34 -10.17 4.80 -5.43
C ALA A 34 -9.07 3.96 -6.12
N LYS A 35 -7.78 4.30 -5.89
CA LYS A 35 -6.65 3.52 -6.37
C LYS A 35 -6.59 2.11 -5.75
N GLN A 36 -6.89 1.98 -4.46
CA GLN A 36 -6.97 0.68 -3.80
C GLN A 36 -8.14 -0.18 -4.28
N ALA A 37 -9.30 0.42 -4.57
CA ALA A 37 -10.46 -0.31 -5.09
C ALA A 37 -10.20 -0.95 -6.46
N GLY A 38 -9.26 -0.42 -7.25
CA GLY A 38 -8.82 -0.99 -8.52
C GLY A 38 -7.66 -1.98 -8.41
N SER A 39 -7.12 -2.21 -7.20
CA SER A 39 -6.08 -3.20 -6.96
C SER A 39 -6.69 -4.37 -6.18
N ASP A 40 -6.58 -5.61 -6.67
CA ASP A 40 -6.97 -6.84 -5.93
C ASP A 40 -6.26 -6.98 -4.57
N ALA A 41 -5.22 -6.17 -4.42
CA ALA A 41 -4.47 -5.85 -3.25
C ALA A 41 -5.33 -5.08 -2.22
N GLY A 42 -6.04 -5.81 -1.34
CA GLY A 42 -6.82 -5.27 -0.22
C GLY A 42 -6.09 -4.31 0.73
N GLU A 43 -6.74 -3.94 1.84
CA GLU A 43 -6.23 -2.92 2.79
C GLU A 43 -4.77 -3.17 3.19
N ARG A 44 -3.94 -2.13 3.15
CA ARG A 44 -2.50 -2.23 3.44
C ARG A 44 -2.29 -2.41 4.94
N ASN A 45 -2.23 -3.66 5.39
CA ASN A 45 -2.03 -4.05 6.79
C ASN A 45 -0.56 -4.30 7.17
N LEU A 46 0.39 -4.09 6.24
CA LEU A 46 1.84 -4.36 6.42
C LEU A 46 2.18 -5.81 6.83
N TRP A 47 1.23 -6.75 6.73
CA TRP A 47 1.46 -8.16 7.03
C TRP A 47 2.04 -8.95 5.84
N GLY A 48 2.27 -8.26 4.71
CA GLY A 48 2.67 -8.87 3.44
C GLY A 48 1.49 -9.48 2.69
N ARG A 49 1.62 -9.62 1.36
CA ARG A 49 0.59 -10.25 0.52
C ARG A 49 0.99 -11.66 0.10
N LEU A 50 -0.01 -12.52 -0.13
CA LEU A 50 0.24 -13.87 -0.65
C LEU A 50 0.87 -13.82 -2.04
N ASP A 51 0.52 -12.84 -2.87
CA ASP A 51 1.12 -12.63 -4.19
C ASP A 51 2.60 -12.20 -4.07
N GLU A 52 2.93 -11.41 -3.04
CA GLU A 52 4.31 -10.98 -2.76
C GLU A 52 5.19 -12.10 -2.20
N ARG A 53 4.59 -13.22 -1.75
CA ARG A 53 5.30 -14.37 -1.14
C ARG A 53 6.34 -14.97 -2.08
N PHE A 54 6.11 -14.90 -3.38
CA PHE A 54 6.99 -15.49 -4.40
C PHE A 54 7.98 -14.45 -4.96
N ASP A 55 7.63 -13.16 -4.98
CA ASP A 55 8.48 -12.12 -5.56
C ASP A 55 9.56 -11.60 -4.61
N ALA A 56 9.27 -11.45 -3.30
CA ALA A 56 10.15 -10.71 -2.39
C ALA A 56 11.41 -11.47 -1.94
N TYR A 57 11.43 -12.81 -2.04
CA TYR A 57 12.54 -13.65 -1.56
C TYR A 57 12.99 -14.73 -2.55
N GLY A 58 12.72 -14.54 -3.84
CA GLY A 58 13.38 -15.34 -4.87
C GLY A 58 12.70 -16.66 -5.23
N ALA A 59 11.38 -16.69 -5.35
CA ALA A 59 10.78 -17.52 -6.39
C ALA A 59 10.94 -16.81 -7.75
N GLN A 60 12.19 -16.47 -8.05
CA GLN A 60 12.63 -16.55 -9.43
C GLN A 60 12.30 -17.99 -9.86
N ASP A 61 11.85 -18.20 -11.09
CA ASP A 61 12.07 -19.48 -11.77
C ASP A 61 13.59 -19.68 -11.83
N VAL A 62 14.20 -20.06 -10.70
CA VAL A 62 15.61 -20.37 -10.62
C VAL A 62 15.72 -21.69 -11.35
N PHE A 63 16.02 -21.61 -12.64
CA PHE A 63 16.39 -22.76 -13.44
C PHE A 63 17.63 -23.39 -12.80
N ASN A 64 17.40 -24.33 -11.90
CA ASN A 64 18.41 -25.09 -11.21
C ASN A 64 18.41 -26.51 -11.78
N PRO A 65 19.16 -26.79 -12.86
CA PRO A 65 19.26 -28.13 -13.44
C PRO A 65 19.88 -29.14 -12.47
N SER A 66 20.48 -28.69 -11.36
CA SER A 66 21.00 -29.54 -10.30
C SER A 66 20.03 -29.76 -9.13
N ALA A 67 18.86 -29.09 -9.10
CA ALA A 67 17.83 -29.32 -8.07
C ALA A 67 17.22 -30.71 -8.16
N PHE A 68 17.23 -31.31 -9.36
CA PHE A 68 16.71 -32.65 -9.62
C PHE A 68 17.84 -33.58 -10.09
N ARG A 69 18.85 -33.82 -9.23
CA ARG A 69 19.96 -34.76 -9.52
C ARG A 69 19.52 -36.19 -9.89
N ASN A 70 18.27 -36.52 -9.61
CA ASN A 70 17.65 -37.84 -9.76
C ASN A 70 16.68 -37.96 -10.95
N VAL A 71 16.51 -36.94 -11.80
CA VAL A 71 15.70 -37.04 -13.01
C VAL A 71 16.61 -37.12 -14.23
N ARG A 72 16.83 -38.34 -14.74
CA ARG A 72 17.40 -38.57 -16.07
C ARG A 72 16.25 -38.64 -17.07
N TYR A 73 16.19 -37.70 -17.99
CA TYR A 73 15.36 -37.85 -19.20
C TYR A 73 16.14 -38.74 -20.18
N TYR A 74 15.50 -39.83 -20.63
CA TYR A 74 15.96 -40.69 -21.71
C TYR A 74 15.34 -40.26 -23.03
#